data_AF-A0A0C2CNZ8-F1
#
_entry.id   AF-A0A0C2CNZ8-F1
#
_cell.length_a   1.000
_cell.length_b   1.000
_cell.length_c   1.000
_cell.angle_alpha   90.00
_cell.angle_beta   90.00
_cell.angle_gamma   90.00
#
_symmetry.space_group_name_H-M   'P 1'
#
loop_
_entity.id
_entity.type
_entity.pdbx_description
1 polymer ?
#
loop_
_entity_poly.entity_id
_entity_poly.type
_entity_poly.pdbx_seq_one_letter_code
_entity_poly.pdbx_strand_id
1 'polypeptide(L)'
;MLGAQADPKDVTLPPAGEREWLIGQTAKLLAVPGHVSAYLRAPLLEPTPAYFPDRWGGGEASVRRLLLRLLRYAGHAEHDVAVVIHEEDPARRGEVLAKPAPMRGKDPVAWFVRRDGDVLRFACELSILREPENLVPALARAVAHAHRVLAGLEHPDNQRLIDVTGVLLGFGLLTTDACQRFYARNDGGFRATRAEFRLGALSVQDMSFLLAMQLEARGVDRRTRRRLLAKQQPNQAGFVREAQAWLAQLQPGLRGRLGLPLPTQWPAPPDLRALTGPLGDPRRKVRPEQLIAGSGVFAGEELDDGDGDGDGDGDDDDEPRRDIDLGIRGANRGKPVFRIERSGALRMAKLLGFPVLLVGGLLSRGNFGVDVPMQIVAPVAVCLAVLGLGVGSLFTDRRCSEPKCGAKLSETDEVCPLCGGVVMEVIHHPRERLGAEEELAREGRITAEGLVAGWEEEEDEDEDEDEDEEEDDDDPDDDV
;
A
#
# COMPACT_ATOMS: atom_id res chain seq x y z
N MET A 1 0.16 45.35 15.39
CA MET A 1 1.41 45.20 14.61
C MET A 1 1.12 44.26 13.44
N LEU A 2 0.53 44.77 12.37
CA LEU A 2 0.25 44.05 11.12
C LEU A 2 1.04 44.80 10.04
N GLY A 3 2.14 44.27 9.52
CA GLY A 3 2.91 45.05 8.55
C GLY A 3 4.28 44.58 8.10
N ALA A 4 4.73 43.37 8.43
CA ALA A 4 5.80 42.76 7.64
C ALA A 4 5.12 41.88 6.57
N GLN A 5 5.16 42.32 5.31
CA GLN A 5 4.88 41.42 4.19
C GLN A 5 5.91 40.28 4.31
N ALA A 6 5.46 39.08 4.65
CA ALA A 6 6.32 37.90 4.63
C ALA A 6 6.90 37.80 3.22
N ASP A 7 8.22 37.67 3.10
CA ASP A 7 8.84 37.37 1.81
C ASP A 7 8.15 36.09 1.30
N PRO A 8 7.66 36.03 0.05
CA PRO A 8 7.07 34.79 -0.49
C PRO A 8 7.95 33.55 -0.27
N LYS A 9 9.27 33.73 -0.16
CA LYS A 9 10.24 32.67 0.19
C LYS A 9 10.15 32.16 1.63
N ASP A 10 9.63 32.96 2.56
CA ASP A 10 9.39 32.56 3.95
C ASP A 10 8.28 31.50 4.06
N VAL A 11 7.47 31.30 3.01
CA VAL A 11 6.38 30.30 2.99
C VAL A 11 6.84 28.97 2.35
N THR A 12 7.82 29.00 1.44
CA THR A 12 8.23 27.85 0.64
C THR A 12 9.40 27.07 1.19
N LEU A 13 10.24 27.69 2.02
CA LEU A 13 11.37 27.05 2.69
C LEU A 13 11.08 26.85 4.19
N PRO A 14 11.70 25.86 4.85
CA PRO A 14 11.71 25.80 6.31
C PRO A 14 12.31 27.08 6.90
N PRO A 15 11.92 27.49 8.13
CA PRO A 15 12.57 28.59 8.84
C PRO A 15 14.09 28.41 8.92
N ALA A 16 14.85 29.50 8.98
CA ALA A 16 16.33 29.43 8.94
C ALA A 16 16.93 28.50 10.00
N GLY A 17 16.48 28.59 11.26
CA GLY A 17 16.94 27.71 12.33
C GLY A 17 16.59 26.23 12.09
N GLU A 18 15.45 25.97 11.42
CA GLU A 18 15.03 24.61 11.07
C GLU A 18 15.90 24.04 9.94
N ARG A 19 16.24 24.84 8.92
CA ARG A 19 17.19 24.43 7.86
C ARG A 19 18.54 24.04 8.45
N GLU A 20 19.07 24.87 9.35
CA GLU A 20 20.34 24.60 10.04
C GLU A 20 20.26 23.34 10.90
N TRP A 21 19.14 23.13 11.60
CA TRP A 21 18.89 21.92 12.36
C TRP A 21 18.87 20.67 11.46
N LEU A 22 18.13 20.69 10.34
CA LEU A 22 18.02 19.57 9.40
C LEU A 22 19.38 19.20 8.79
N ILE A 23 20.17 20.21 8.38
CA ILE A 23 21.55 19.99 7.88
C ILE A 23 22.41 19.38 8.98
N GLY A 24 22.36 19.94 10.20
CA GLY A 24 23.14 19.45 11.33
C GLY A 24 22.80 18.02 11.73
N GLN A 25 21.52 17.65 11.80
CA GLN A 25 21.11 16.28 12.11
C GLN A 25 21.49 15.29 11.02
N THR A 26 21.36 15.69 9.75
CA THR A 26 21.79 14.84 8.63
C THR A 26 23.30 14.61 8.68
N ALA A 27 24.10 15.66 8.94
CA ALA A 27 25.56 15.54 9.08
C ALA A 27 25.94 14.61 10.25
N LYS A 28 25.28 14.74 11.42
CA LYS A 28 25.48 13.84 12.56
C LYS A 28 25.16 12.39 12.21
N LEU A 29 24.07 12.15 11.49
CA LEU A 29 23.68 10.81 11.06
C LEU A 29 24.68 10.21 10.07
N LEU A 30 25.26 11.03 9.18
CA LEU A 30 26.28 10.63 8.22
C LEU A 30 27.65 10.33 8.87
N ALA A 31 27.92 10.84 10.07
CA ALA A 31 29.14 10.53 10.80
C ALA A 31 29.19 9.07 11.28
N VAL A 32 28.05 8.36 11.28
CA VAL A 32 27.98 6.94 11.63
C VAL A 32 28.58 6.09 10.49
N PRO A 33 29.46 5.11 10.79
CA PRO A 33 30.04 4.24 9.78
C PRO A 33 28.99 3.59 8.87
N GLY A 34 29.25 3.56 7.57
CA GLY A 34 28.33 2.98 6.57
C GLY A 34 27.20 3.91 6.11
N HIS A 35 26.77 4.90 6.91
CA HIS A 35 25.65 5.77 6.56
C HIS A 35 25.95 6.71 5.38
N VAL A 36 27.20 7.14 5.20
CA VAL A 36 27.61 7.87 3.98
C VAL A 36 27.35 7.03 2.73
N SER A 37 27.69 5.74 2.79
CA SER A 37 27.47 4.80 1.69
C SER A 37 25.97 4.64 1.40
N ALA A 38 25.15 4.44 2.43
CA ALA A 38 23.70 4.38 2.29
C ALA A 38 23.13 5.69 1.70
N TYR A 39 23.51 6.84 2.24
CA TYR A 39 23.01 8.14 1.81
C TYR A 39 23.32 8.46 0.35
N LEU A 40 24.47 8.04 -0.15
CA LEU A 40 24.90 8.30 -1.53
C LEU A 40 24.40 7.23 -2.51
N ARG A 41 24.32 5.97 -2.08
CA ARG A 41 24.07 4.82 -2.97
C ARG A 41 22.65 4.28 -2.94
N ALA A 42 21.94 4.42 -1.82
CA ALA A 42 20.61 3.81 -1.68
C ALA A 42 19.71 4.27 -2.83
N PRO A 43 19.01 3.37 -3.53
CA PRO A 43 18.14 3.77 -4.61
C PRO A 43 17.10 4.79 -4.14
N LEU A 44 16.83 5.82 -4.94
CA LEU A 44 15.74 6.74 -4.68
C LEU A 44 14.44 6.02 -5.03
N LEU A 45 13.80 5.40 -4.04
CA LEU A 45 12.69 4.48 -4.27
C LEU A 45 11.50 5.20 -4.91
N GLU A 46 11.11 4.75 -6.10
CA GLU A 46 9.92 5.26 -6.79
C GLU A 46 8.75 4.28 -6.52
N PRO A 47 7.51 4.76 -6.37
CA PRO A 47 6.35 3.90 -6.14
C PRO A 47 5.92 3.22 -7.45
N THR A 48 6.78 2.36 -8.00
CA THR A 48 6.56 1.65 -9.26
C THR A 48 6.95 0.18 -9.13
N PRO A 49 6.41 -0.70 -9.99
CA PRO A 49 6.77 -2.12 -10.01
C PRO A 49 8.27 -2.39 -10.19
N ALA A 50 9.02 -1.44 -10.78
CA ALA A 50 10.46 -1.56 -10.92
C ALA A 50 11.22 -1.59 -9.58
N TYR A 51 10.66 -0.96 -8.53
CA TYR A 51 11.22 -0.98 -7.17
C TYR A 51 10.40 -1.87 -6.22
N PHE A 52 9.16 -2.20 -6.57
CA PHE A 52 8.28 -3.05 -5.78
C PHE A 52 7.65 -4.12 -6.69
N PRO A 53 8.43 -5.12 -7.14
CA PRO A 53 7.94 -6.13 -8.08
C PRO A 53 7.08 -7.22 -7.41
N ASP A 54 7.11 -7.28 -6.07
CA ASP A 54 6.44 -8.33 -5.30
C ASP A 54 4.93 -8.26 -5.45
N ARG A 55 4.27 -9.41 -5.65
CA ARG A 55 2.81 -9.47 -5.78
C ARG A 55 2.13 -9.01 -4.48
N TRP A 56 1.11 -8.18 -4.64
CA TRP A 56 0.26 -7.69 -3.56
C TRP A 56 -1.07 -8.45 -3.53
N GLY A 57 -1.29 -9.28 -2.52
CA GLY A 57 -2.57 -9.96 -2.25
C GLY A 57 -3.38 -9.31 -1.12
N GLY A 58 -2.80 -8.30 -0.45
CA GLY A 58 -3.30 -7.85 0.86
C GLY A 58 -2.84 -8.77 2.00
N GLY A 59 -3.24 -8.42 3.22
CA GLY A 59 -2.94 -9.22 4.42
C GLY A 59 -1.48 -9.24 4.86
N GLU A 60 -1.19 -10.07 5.85
CA GLU A 60 0.09 -10.11 6.57
C GLU A 60 1.26 -10.49 5.66
N ALA A 61 1.11 -11.55 4.86
CA ALA A 61 2.14 -12.03 3.96
C ALA A 61 2.61 -10.95 2.97
N SER A 62 1.68 -10.14 2.46
CA SER A 62 2.02 -9.04 1.55
C SER A 62 2.75 -7.89 2.27
N VAL A 63 2.33 -7.53 3.49
CA VAL A 63 3.02 -6.52 4.31
C VAL A 63 4.42 -6.99 4.67
N ARG A 64 4.57 -8.26 5.03
CA ARG A 64 5.86 -8.88 5.37
C ARG A 64 6.82 -8.85 4.18
N ARG A 65 6.37 -9.18 2.96
CA ARG A 65 7.19 -9.05 1.74
C ARG A 65 7.64 -7.60 1.50
N LEU A 66 6.75 -6.62 1.65
CA LEU A 66 7.11 -5.22 1.52
C LEU A 66 8.16 -4.79 2.56
N LEU A 67 8.03 -5.21 3.81
CA LEU A 67 8.99 -4.91 4.87
C LEU A 67 10.36 -5.54 4.61
N LEU A 68 10.41 -6.81 4.21
CA LEU A 68 11.66 -7.46 3.81
C LEU A 68 12.33 -6.74 2.63
N ARG A 69 11.54 -6.31 1.63
CA ARG A 69 12.04 -5.53 0.50
C ARG A 69 12.63 -4.18 0.96
N LEU A 70 11.91 -3.47 1.83
CA LEU A 70 12.37 -2.19 2.39
C LEU A 70 13.62 -2.35 3.27
N LEU A 71 13.71 -3.41 4.07
CA LEU A 71 14.90 -3.74 4.85
C LEU A 71 16.09 -4.07 3.96
N ARG A 72 15.88 -4.82 2.88
CA ARG A 72 16.92 -5.07 1.86
C ARG A 72 17.43 -3.75 1.25
N TYR A 73 16.54 -2.80 0.93
CA TYR A 73 16.94 -1.46 0.48
C TYR A 73 17.72 -0.68 1.54
N ALA A 74 17.37 -0.86 2.81
CA ALA A 74 18.06 -0.24 3.95
C ALA A 74 19.38 -0.94 4.33
N GLY A 75 19.75 -2.04 3.66
CA GLY A 75 20.97 -2.81 3.92
C GLY A 75 20.87 -3.83 5.05
N HIS A 76 19.65 -4.24 5.40
CA HIS A 76 19.31 -5.14 6.51
C HIS A 76 18.65 -6.43 6.01
N ALA A 77 19.20 -7.04 4.96
CA ALA A 77 18.61 -8.20 4.28
C ALA A 77 18.73 -9.52 5.07
N GLU A 78 19.57 -9.54 6.10
CA GLU A 78 19.82 -10.64 7.01
C GLU A 78 18.72 -10.85 8.05
N HIS A 79 17.94 -9.80 8.31
CA HIS A 79 16.86 -9.81 9.29
C HIS A 79 15.56 -10.38 8.72
N ASP A 80 14.84 -11.10 9.56
CA ASP A 80 13.48 -11.53 9.25
C ASP A 80 12.42 -10.58 9.85
N VAL A 81 11.17 -10.76 9.44
CA VAL A 81 10.06 -9.87 9.79
C VAL A 81 8.87 -10.66 10.33
N ALA A 82 8.32 -10.18 11.45
CA ALA A 82 7.00 -10.56 11.93
C ALA A 82 6.08 -9.33 11.90
N VAL A 83 4.82 -9.51 11.51
CA VAL A 83 3.86 -8.42 11.34
C VAL A 83 2.58 -8.74 12.09
N VAL A 84 2.04 -7.77 12.83
CA VAL A 84 0.71 -7.86 13.42
C VAL A 84 -0.21 -6.83 12.75
N ILE A 85 -1.38 -7.28 12.27
CA ILE A 85 -2.40 -6.41 11.70
C ILE A 85 -3.50 -6.22 12.74
N HIS A 86 -3.78 -4.96 13.11
CA HIS A 86 -4.82 -4.62 14.06
C HIS A 86 -6.12 -4.27 13.35
N GLU A 87 -7.23 -4.93 13.71
CA GLU A 87 -8.54 -4.73 13.07
C GLU A 87 -9.25 -3.43 13.49
N GLU A 88 -8.99 -2.95 14.71
CA GLU A 88 -9.60 -1.70 15.20
C GLU A 88 -9.00 -0.47 14.50
N ASP A 89 -9.86 0.41 13.98
CA ASP A 89 -9.49 1.64 13.28
C ASP A 89 -10.08 2.89 13.98
N PRO A 90 -9.25 3.82 14.50
CA PRO A 90 -7.81 3.66 14.75
C PRO A 90 -7.57 2.76 15.98
N ALA A 91 -6.53 1.93 15.94
CA ALA A 91 -6.23 1.05 17.07
C ALA A 91 -5.81 1.91 18.28
N ARG A 92 -6.47 1.77 19.43
CA ARG A 92 -6.29 2.75 20.51
C ARG A 92 -4.93 2.62 21.17
N ARG A 93 -4.34 3.78 21.50
CA ARG A 93 -3.07 3.84 22.21
C ARG A 93 -3.23 3.27 23.62
N GLY A 94 -2.30 2.41 24.04
CA GLY A 94 -2.32 1.74 25.34
C GLY A 94 -2.98 0.36 25.28
N GLU A 95 -3.86 0.12 24.29
CA GLU A 95 -4.39 -1.21 23.98
C GLU A 95 -3.46 -1.96 23.03
N VAL A 96 -2.71 -1.22 22.21
CA VAL A 96 -1.74 -1.79 21.26
C VAL A 96 -0.29 -1.53 21.65
N LEU A 97 0.51 -2.59 21.60
CA LEU A 97 1.92 -2.59 21.98
C LEU A 97 2.75 -1.62 21.12
N ALA A 98 3.52 -0.77 21.80
CA ALA A 98 4.50 0.15 21.21
C ALA A 98 3.95 1.12 20.15
N LYS A 99 2.62 1.35 20.09
CA LYS A 99 2.05 2.32 19.15
C LYS A 99 2.55 3.73 19.51
N PRO A 100 3.23 4.44 18.58
CA PRO A 100 3.73 5.79 18.85
C PRO A 100 2.61 6.76 19.17
N ALA A 101 2.94 7.85 19.89
CA ALA A 101 2.00 8.94 20.09
C ALA A 101 1.58 9.55 18.74
N PRO A 102 0.32 10.03 18.62
CA PRO A 102 -0.16 10.66 17.41
C PRO A 102 0.75 11.81 16.97
N MET A 103 0.97 11.86 15.67
CA MET A 103 1.85 12.82 15.02
C MET A 103 1.01 13.92 14.40
N ARG A 104 1.17 15.17 14.84
CA ARG A 104 0.41 16.32 14.30
C ARG A 104 -1.12 16.08 14.27
N GLY A 105 -1.63 15.33 15.26
CA GLY A 105 -3.04 15.03 15.42
C GLY A 105 -3.57 13.81 14.64
N LYS A 106 -2.70 12.95 14.08
CA LYS A 106 -3.12 11.66 13.47
C LYS A 106 -2.28 10.50 13.99
N ASP A 107 -2.92 9.37 14.20
CA ASP A 107 -2.24 8.16 14.66
C ASP A 107 -1.36 7.54 13.56
N PRO A 108 -0.22 6.95 13.93
CA PRO A 108 0.59 6.19 12.98
C PRO A 108 -0.16 4.92 12.57
N VAL A 109 -0.33 4.74 11.25
CA VAL A 109 -1.02 3.59 10.65
C VAL A 109 -0.13 2.35 10.48
N ALA A 110 1.19 2.53 10.60
CA ALA A 110 2.18 1.45 10.65
C ALA A 110 3.40 1.90 11.50
N TRP A 111 3.96 0.99 12.28
CA TRP A 111 5.08 1.28 13.18
C TRP A 111 5.97 0.05 13.42
N PHE A 112 7.21 0.33 13.84
CA PHE A 112 8.13 -0.67 14.36
C PHE A 112 7.82 -0.91 15.85
N VAL A 113 7.76 -2.18 16.27
CA VAL A 113 7.40 -2.56 17.64
C VAL A 113 8.67 -2.79 18.45
N ARG A 114 9.48 -3.77 18.04
CA ARG A 114 10.73 -4.16 18.71
C ARG A 114 11.59 -5.08 17.84
N ARG A 115 12.84 -5.27 18.25
CA ARG A 115 13.73 -6.32 17.75
C ARG A 115 13.69 -7.50 18.72
N ASP A 116 13.63 -8.72 18.17
CA ASP A 116 13.63 -9.98 18.90
C ASP A 116 14.64 -10.93 18.22
N GLY A 117 15.89 -10.92 18.69
CA GLY A 117 17.00 -11.59 18.02
C GLY A 117 17.20 -11.05 16.60
N ASP A 118 17.03 -11.92 15.60
CA ASP A 118 17.13 -11.58 14.18
C ASP A 118 15.79 -11.22 13.54
N VAL A 119 14.70 -11.29 14.30
CA VAL A 119 13.34 -10.96 13.84
C VAL A 119 12.98 -9.54 14.25
N LEU A 120 12.54 -8.74 13.28
CA LEU A 120 12.03 -7.40 13.49
C LEU A 120 10.50 -7.45 13.50
N ARG A 121 9.90 -7.01 14.61
CA ARG A 121 8.45 -6.99 14.78
C ARG A 121 7.88 -5.64 14.36
N PHE A 122 6.90 -5.66 13.47
CA PHE A 122 6.17 -4.50 12.99
C PHE A 122 4.67 -4.68 13.24
N ALA A 123 3.95 -3.57 13.22
CA ALA A 123 2.49 -3.60 13.27
C ALA A 123 1.90 -2.53 12.35
N CYS A 124 0.69 -2.77 11.87
CA CYS A 124 -0.10 -1.82 11.10
C CYS A 124 -1.60 -2.00 11.31
N GLU A 125 -2.38 -0.98 10.94
CA GLU A 125 -3.84 -1.03 10.98
C GLU A 125 -4.41 -1.75 9.74
N LEU A 126 -5.54 -2.44 9.89
CA LEU A 126 -6.20 -3.11 8.78
C LEU A 126 -6.68 -2.11 7.71
N SER A 127 -7.08 -0.91 8.12
CA SER A 127 -7.58 0.15 7.24
C SER A 127 -6.55 0.59 6.19
N ILE A 128 -5.27 0.64 6.57
CA ILE A 128 -4.19 1.09 5.68
C ILE A 128 -3.88 0.09 4.55
N LEU A 129 -4.25 -1.18 4.70
CA LEU A 129 -4.04 -2.20 3.67
C LEU A 129 -4.86 -1.96 2.40
N ARG A 130 -5.92 -1.15 2.50
CA ARG A 130 -6.77 -0.75 1.36
C ARG A 130 -6.18 0.41 0.56
N GLU A 131 -5.17 1.09 1.09
CA GLU A 131 -4.55 2.29 0.53
C GLU A 131 -3.03 2.05 0.36
N PRO A 132 -2.61 1.21 -0.61
CA PRO A 132 -1.20 0.83 -0.78
C PRO A 132 -0.28 2.04 -0.98
N GLU A 133 -0.79 3.12 -1.59
CA GLU A 133 -0.07 4.38 -1.75
C GLU A 133 0.32 5.03 -0.41
N ASN A 134 -0.44 4.82 0.65
CA ASN A 134 -0.19 5.33 2.00
C ASN A 134 0.52 4.28 2.88
N LEU A 135 0.28 2.98 2.63
CA LEU A 135 0.94 1.88 3.34
C LEU A 135 2.44 1.86 3.13
N VAL A 136 2.90 1.83 1.87
CA VAL A 136 4.33 1.71 1.54
C VAL A 136 5.18 2.81 2.21
N PRO A 137 4.83 4.11 2.14
CA PRO A 137 5.60 5.14 2.84
C PRO A 137 5.51 5.02 4.37
N ALA A 138 4.39 4.56 4.93
CA ALA A 138 4.28 4.31 6.36
C ALA A 138 5.20 3.16 6.83
N LEU A 139 5.25 2.06 6.07
CA LEU A 139 6.19 0.96 6.32
C LEU A 139 7.64 1.40 6.12
N ALA A 140 7.95 2.20 5.11
CA ALA A 140 9.29 2.74 4.89
C ALA A 140 9.76 3.59 6.09
N ARG A 141 8.85 4.36 6.69
CA ARG A 141 9.11 5.11 7.92
C ARG A 141 9.32 4.18 9.12
N ALA A 142 8.54 3.10 9.25
CA ALA A 142 8.75 2.10 10.29
C ALA A 142 10.11 1.40 10.12
N VAL A 143 10.54 1.08 8.89
CA VAL A 143 11.89 0.56 8.61
C VAL A 143 12.97 1.57 8.98
N ALA A 144 12.75 2.87 8.74
CA ALA A 144 13.68 3.90 9.19
C ALA A 144 13.83 3.90 10.72
N HIS A 145 12.75 3.69 11.47
CA HIS A 145 12.82 3.51 12.92
C HIS A 145 13.60 2.26 13.32
N ALA A 146 13.29 1.11 12.70
CA ALA A 146 14.01 -0.14 12.93
C ALA A 146 15.53 0.02 12.66
N HIS A 147 15.90 0.69 11.57
CA HIS A 147 17.29 0.99 11.22
C HIS A 147 17.99 1.79 12.33
N ARG A 148 17.33 2.78 12.94
CA ARG A 148 17.92 3.55 14.06
C ARG A 148 18.20 2.66 15.28
N VAL A 149 17.31 1.71 15.57
CA VAL A 149 17.46 0.74 16.66
C VAL A 149 18.63 -0.22 16.35
N LEU A 150 18.69 -0.75 15.13
CA LEU A 150 19.77 -1.64 14.68
C LEU A 150 21.15 -0.97 14.71
N ALA A 151 21.21 0.31 14.30
CA ALA A 151 22.44 1.10 14.32
C ALA A 151 22.82 1.63 15.72
N GLY A 152 22.03 1.34 16.76
CA GLY A 152 22.31 1.78 18.14
C GLY A 152 22.34 3.30 18.30
N LEU A 153 21.53 4.02 17.53
CA LEU A 153 21.54 5.49 17.56
C LEU A 153 20.89 6.04 18.83
N GLU A 154 21.39 7.17 19.31
CA GLU A 154 20.77 7.90 20.41
C GLU A 154 19.32 8.29 20.07
N HIS A 155 18.43 8.13 21.06
CA HIS A 155 17.00 8.42 20.95
C HIS A 155 16.39 7.81 19.67
N PRO A 156 16.39 6.47 19.56
CA PRO A 156 15.92 5.80 18.34
C PRO A 156 14.45 6.14 18.03
N ASP A 157 13.65 6.39 19.07
CA ASP A 157 12.21 6.69 18.98
C ASP A 157 11.89 8.17 18.67
N ASN A 158 12.92 9.03 18.51
CA ASN A 158 12.69 10.42 18.16
C ASN A 158 12.10 10.53 16.75
N GLN A 159 10.81 10.89 16.72
CA GLN A 159 10.02 10.86 15.50
C GLN A 159 10.53 11.76 14.36
N ARG A 160 11.13 12.92 14.69
CA ARG A 160 11.72 13.79 13.66
C ARG A 160 13.00 13.19 13.09
N LEU A 161 13.80 12.54 13.93
CA LEU A 161 15.02 11.85 13.49
C LEU A 161 14.72 10.57 12.69
N ILE A 162 13.59 9.91 12.95
CA ILE A 162 13.08 8.81 12.11
C ILE A 162 12.83 9.33 10.68
N ASP A 163 12.19 10.49 10.53
CA ASP A 163 11.92 11.07 9.20
C ASP A 163 13.23 11.43 8.46
N VAL A 164 14.20 12.05 9.16
CA VAL A 164 15.55 12.32 8.63
C VAL A 164 16.23 11.02 8.17
N THR A 165 16.11 9.96 8.97
CA THR A 165 16.69 8.64 8.66
C THR A 165 16.03 8.02 7.43
N GLY A 166 14.71 8.16 7.27
CA GLY A 166 13.99 7.66 6.09
C GLY A 166 14.51 8.27 4.79
N VAL A 167 14.76 9.58 4.78
CA VAL A 167 15.39 10.23 3.62
C VAL A 167 16.80 9.67 3.39
N LEU A 168 17.60 9.51 4.43
CA LEU A 168 18.95 8.94 4.30
C LEU A 168 18.95 7.57 3.62
N LEU A 169 18.00 6.70 3.97
CA LEU A 169 17.87 5.35 3.42
C LEU A 169 17.31 5.32 1.98
N GLY A 170 17.07 6.47 1.36
CA GLY A 170 16.54 6.57 -0.01
C GLY A 170 15.02 6.54 -0.10
N PHE A 171 14.30 6.58 1.03
CA PHE A 171 12.84 6.57 1.08
C PHE A 171 12.22 7.96 0.88
N GLY A 172 13.05 9.00 0.70
CA GLY A 172 12.61 10.39 0.67
C GLY A 172 11.51 10.70 -0.35
N LEU A 173 11.53 10.09 -1.54
CA LEU A 173 10.45 10.28 -2.52
C LEU A 173 9.10 9.77 -2.02
N LEU A 174 9.09 8.63 -1.33
CA LEU A 174 7.87 8.01 -0.80
C LEU A 174 7.34 8.83 0.38
N THR A 175 8.22 9.14 1.34
CA THR A 175 7.82 9.79 2.60
C THR A 175 7.51 11.27 2.41
N THR A 176 8.20 11.98 1.51
CA THR A 176 7.91 13.39 1.22
C THR A 176 6.58 13.54 0.48
N ASP A 177 6.23 12.64 -0.44
CA ASP A 177 4.91 12.69 -1.07
C ASP A 177 3.78 12.41 -0.06
N ALA A 178 4.02 11.45 0.84
CA ALA A 178 3.05 11.01 1.83
C ALA A 178 2.92 11.90 3.07
N CYS A 179 3.85 12.85 3.29
CA CYS A 179 3.85 13.67 4.51
C CYS A 179 2.59 14.52 4.66
N GLN A 180 1.98 14.91 3.54
CA GLN A 180 0.65 15.48 3.49
C GLN A 180 0.00 15.18 2.14
N ARG A 181 -1.12 14.47 2.15
CA ARG A 181 -1.94 14.25 0.95
C ARG A 181 -3.37 14.66 1.20
N PHE A 182 -4.00 15.17 0.15
CA PHE A 182 -5.44 15.41 0.13
C PHE A 182 -6.08 14.51 -0.92
N TYR A 183 -7.16 13.85 -0.55
CA TYR A 183 -7.93 13.02 -1.46
C TYR A 183 -9.41 13.28 -1.27
N ALA A 184 -10.17 13.09 -2.35
CA ALA A 184 -11.62 13.11 -2.29
C ALA A 184 -12.09 11.74 -1.82
N ARG A 185 -12.70 11.68 -0.65
CA ARG A 185 -13.37 10.48 -0.14
C ARG A 185 -14.85 10.58 -0.49
N ASN A 186 -15.36 9.53 -1.14
CA ASN A 186 -16.77 9.42 -1.47
C ASN A 186 -17.42 8.48 -0.46
N ASP A 187 -18.03 9.03 0.58
CA ASP A 187 -18.68 8.27 1.66
C ASP A 187 -20.07 7.73 1.25
N GLY A 188 -20.28 7.42 -0.04
CA GLY A 188 -21.57 7.01 -0.60
C GLY A 188 -22.61 8.12 -0.78
N GLY A 189 -22.36 9.33 -0.26
CA GLY A 189 -23.21 10.51 -0.45
C GLY A 189 -22.89 11.34 -1.71
N PHE A 190 -23.72 12.34 -2.00
CA PHE A 190 -23.51 13.30 -3.11
C PHE A 190 -22.41 14.33 -2.83
N ARG A 191 -21.83 14.36 -1.64
CA ARG A 191 -20.75 15.28 -1.26
C ARG A 191 -19.45 14.50 -1.16
N ALA A 192 -18.48 14.84 -2.02
CA ALA A 192 -17.10 14.42 -1.83
C ALA A 192 -16.55 15.15 -0.59
N THR A 193 -16.19 14.40 0.44
CA THR A 193 -15.49 14.93 1.61
C THR A 193 -14.01 14.96 1.31
N ARG A 194 -13.32 16.06 1.63
CA ARG A 194 -11.87 16.13 1.48
C ARG A 194 -11.26 15.42 2.66
N ALA A 195 -10.73 14.22 2.43
CA ALA A 195 -9.91 13.52 3.40
C ALA A 195 -8.46 13.99 3.28
N GLU A 196 -7.75 13.90 4.39
CA GLU A 196 -6.33 14.26 4.46
C GLU A 196 -5.58 13.06 5.06
N PHE A 197 -4.45 12.71 4.48
CA PHE A 197 -3.48 11.79 5.06
C PHE A 197 -2.23 12.58 5.45
N ARG A 198 -1.64 12.28 6.61
CA ARG A 198 -0.39 12.89 7.05
C ARG A 198 0.53 11.82 7.61
N LEU A 199 1.79 11.88 7.21
CA LEU A 199 2.83 10.96 7.66
C LEU A 199 4.02 11.74 8.23
N GLY A 200 4.53 11.29 9.38
CA GLY A 200 5.75 11.84 9.97
C GLY A 200 5.54 13.05 10.88
N ALA A 201 6.64 13.46 11.53
CA ALA A 201 6.71 14.57 12.48
C ALA A 201 7.14 15.87 11.81
N LEU A 202 7.93 15.77 10.74
CA LEU A 202 8.41 16.89 9.96
C LEU A 202 7.33 17.49 9.07
N SER A 203 7.47 18.79 8.72
CA SER A 203 6.52 19.46 7.84
C SER A 203 6.76 19.10 6.39
N VAL A 204 5.81 19.48 5.52
CA VAL A 204 5.97 19.31 4.08
C VAL A 204 7.20 20.07 3.58
N GLN A 205 7.44 21.27 4.10
CA GLN A 205 8.64 22.05 3.80
C GLN A 205 9.91 21.34 4.27
N ASP A 206 9.92 20.81 5.50
CA ASP A 206 11.09 20.12 6.07
C ASP A 206 11.43 18.84 5.31
N MET A 207 10.41 18.01 5.00
CA MET A 207 10.57 16.78 4.21
C MET A 207 11.01 17.09 2.78
N SER A 208 10.47 18.14 2.17
CA SER A 208 10.88 18.61 0.84
C SER A 208 12.32 19.14 0.85
N PHE A 209 12.73 19.80 1.93
CA PHE A 209 14.09 20.30 2.10
C PHE A 209 15.09 19.15 2.27
N LEU A 210 14.77 18.12 3.06
CA LEU A 210 15.61 16.92 3.17
C LEU A 210 15.75 16.17 1.84
N LEU A 211 14.65 16.00 1.08
CA LEU A 211 14.70 15.41 -0.25
C LEU A 211 15.56 16.26 -1.20
N ALA A 212 15.41 17.59 -1.16
CA ALA A 212 16.26 18.51 -1.92
C ALA A 212 17.75 18.36 -1.55
N MET A 213 18.08 18.22 -0.27
CA MET A 213 19.44 17.97 0.20
C MET A 213 20.00 16.66 -0.36
N GLN A 214 19.22 15.58 -0.38
CA GLN A 214 19.67 14.30 -0.94
C GLN A 214 19.92 14.39 -2.45
N LEU A 215 19.00 14.99 -3.20
CA LEU A 215 19.15 15.17 -4.64
C LEU A 215 20.35 16.05 -4.99
N GLU A 216 20.56 17.14 -4.25
CA GLU A 216 21.68 18.07 -4.44
C GLU A 216 23.01 17.43 -4.04
N ALA A 217 23.06 16.77 -2.88
CA ALA A 217 24.26 16.07 -2.43
C ALA A 217 24.72 15.02 -3.43
N ARG A 218 23.79 14.24 -4.01
CA ARG A 218 24.08 13.23 -5.05
C ARG A 218 24.39 13.82 -6.43
N GLY A 219 24.16 15.11 -6.64
CA GLY A 219 24.37 15.77 -7.93
C GLY A 219 23.43 15.25 -9.02
N VAL A 220 22.17 14.95 -8.68
CA VAL A 220 21.18 14.42 -9.62
C VAL A 220 20.94 15.43 -10.75
N ASP A 221 21.07 14.99 -11.99
CA ASP A 221 20.95 15.85 -13.15
C ASP A 221 19.52 16.42 -13.31
N ARG A 222 19.40 17.51 -14.08
CA ARG A 222 18.13 18.23 -14.24
C ARG A 222 17.03 17.35 -14.86
N ARG A 223 17.34 16.45 -15.79
CA ARG A 223 16.36 15.58 -16.46
C ARG A 223 15.83 14.53 -15.48
N THR A 224 16.74 13.84 -14.78
CA THR A 224 16.37 12.84 -13.77
C THR A 224 15.57 13.49 -12.65
N ARG A 225 16.02 14.62 -12.12
CA ARG A 225 15.26 15.39 -11.13
C ARG A 225 13.85 15.73 -11.61
N ARG A 226 13.69 16.23 -12.83
CA ARG A 226 12.36 16.56 -13.38
C ARG A 226 11.45 15.32 -13.43
N ARG A 227 12.00 14.15 -13.82
CA ARG A 227 11.28 12.87 -13.82
C ARG A 227 10.81 12.49 -12.41
N LEU A 228 11.70 12.56 -11.42
CA LEU A 228 11.38 12.20 -10.03
C LEU A 228 10.31 13.13 -9.44
N LEU A 229 10.46 14.44 -9.63
CA LEU A 229 9.51 15.42 -9.08
C LEU A 229 8.16 15.43 -9.79
N ALA A 230 8.06 14.89 -11.01
CA ALA A 230 6.78 14.71 -11.69
C ALA A 230 5.87 13.68 -11.00
N LYS A 231 6.44 12.84 -10.12
CA LYS A 231 5.72 11.83 -9.34
C LYS A 231 5.29 12.33 -7.95
N GLN A 232 5.64 13.57 -7.59
CA GLN A 232 5.28 14.18 -6.31
C GLN A 232 4.04 15.05 -6.48
N GLN A 233 3.30 15.25 -5.39
CA GLN A 233 2.27 16.28 -5.35
C GLN A 233 2.83 17.67 -5.71
N PRO A 234 2.04 18.55 -6.38
CA PRO A 234 2.54 19.81 -6.92
C PRO A 234 3.23 20.72 -5.90
N ASN A 235 2.71 20.78 -4.66
CA ASN A 235 3.27 21.62 -3.60
C ASN A 235 4.65 21.11 -3.15
N GLN A 236 4.76 19.82 -2.87
CA GLN A 236 5.99 19.13 -2.51
C GLN A 236 7.04 19.33 -3.60
N ALA A 237 6.68 19.10 -4.87
CA ALA A 237 7.56 19.31 -6.00
C ALA A 237 8.04 20.78 -6.10
N GLY A 238 7.16 21.74 -5.79
CA GLY A 238 7.51 23.16 -5.71
C GLY A 238 8.52 23.45 -4.60
N PHE A 239 8.26 23.00 -3.37
CA PHE A 239 9.14 23.20 -2.22
C PHE A 239 10.52 22.57 -2.43
N VAL A 240 10.60 21.37 -3.04
CA VAL A 240 11.89 20.75 -3.38
C VAL A 240 12.70 21.64 -4.33
N ARG A 241 12.06 22.22 -5.35
CA ARG A 241 12.76 23.10 -6.32
C ARG A 241 13.30 24.37 -5.66
N GLU A 242 12.49 25.01 -4.82
CA GLU A 242 12.92 26.20 -4.06
C GLU A 242 14.07 25.86 -3.11
N ALA A 243 13.97 24.74 -2.38
CA ALA A 243 15.03 24.27 -1.50
C ALA A 243 16.33 23.99 -2.26
N GLN A 244 16.28 23.37 -3.44
CA GLN A 244 17.48 23.15 -4.26
C GLN A 244 18.10 24.46 -4.78
N ALA A 245 17.28 25.42 -5.21
CA ALA A 245 17.77 26.73 -5.62
C ALA A 245 18.51 27.44 -4.47
N TRP A 246 18.02 27.30 -3.24
CA TRP A 246 18.68 27.80 -2.04
C TRP A 246 19.97 27.03 -1.72
N LEU A 247 19.93 25.69 -1.73
CA LEU A 247 21.08 24.83 -1.43
C LEU A 247 22.25 25.04 -2.42
N ALA A 248 21.95 25.33 -3.68
CA ALA A 248 22.96 25.62 -4.71
C ALA A 248 23.76 26.91 -4.45
N GLN A 249 23.22 27.84 -3.63
CA GLN A 249 23.86 29.11 -3.27
C GLN A 249 24.61 29.04 -1.93
N LEU A 250 24.51 27.91 -1.21
CA LEU A 250 25.03 27.76 0.14
C LEU A 250 26.57 27.80 0.16
N GLN A 251 27.15 28.53 1.12
CA GLN A 251 28.59 28.60 1.36
C GLN A 251 28.90 28.35 2.85
N PRO A 252 29.75 27.37 3.20
CA PRO A 252 30.31 26.34 2.31
C PRO A 252 29.20 25.48 1.69
N GLY A 253 29.47 24.92 0.51
CA GLY A 253 28.50 24.09 -0.22
C GLY A 253 27.97 22.91 0.60
N LEU A 254 26.76 22.43 0.28
CA LEU A 254 26.05 21.39 1.04
C LEU A 254 26.91 20.16 1.33
N ARG A 255 27.65 19.63 0.35
CA ARG A 255 28.52 18.45 0.53
C ARG A 255 29.57 18.65 1.61
N GLY A 256 30.20 19.84 1.65
CA GLY A 256 31.17 20.20 2.68
C GLY A 256 30.54 20.28 4.06
N ARG A 257 29.34 20.85 4.16
CA ARG A 257 28.57 20.90 5.42
C ARG A 257 28.14 19.52 5.93
N LEU A 258 27.88 18.58 5.01
CA LEU A 258 27.53 17.20 5.33
C LEU A 258 28.76 16.30 5.57
N GLY A 259 29.98 16.80 5.37
CA GLY A 259 31.20 16.00 5.49
C GLY A 259 31.31 14.89 4.44
N LEU A 260 30.69 15.06 3.27
CA LEU A 260 30.67 14.03 2.24
C LEU A 260 32.01 13.97 1.47
N PRO A 261 32.48 12.76 1.11
CA PRO A 261 33.67 12.60 0.29
C PRO A 261 33.45 13.13 -1.14
N LEU A 262 34.55 13.32 -1.88
CA LEU A 262 34.48 13.76 -3.27
C LEU A 262 33.75 12.71 -4.14
N PRO A 263 32.99 13.12 -5.18
CA PRO A 263 32.26 12.18 -6.04
C PRO A 263 33.12 11.07 -6.66
N THR A 264 34.39 11.33 -6.92
CA THR A 264 35.35 10.34 -7.45
C THR A 264 35.69 9.23 -6.45
N GLN A 265 35.41 9.42 -5.16
CA GLN A 265 35.62 8.45 -4.09
C GLN A 265 34.34 7.68 -3.77
N TRP A 266 33.23 7.94 -4.47
CA TRP A 266 31.98 7.28 -4.18
C TRP A 266 32.02 5.84 -4.70
N PRO A 267 31.58 4.86 -3.90
CA PRO A 267 31.41 3.50 -4.37
C PRO A 267 30.33 3.43 -5.47
N ALA A 268 30.43 2.43 -6.34
CA ALA A 268 29.43 2.18 -7.37
C ALA A 268 28.03 1.98 -6.76
N PRO A 269 26.94 2.49 -7.37
CA PRO A 269 25.58 2.23 -6.89
C PRO A 269 25.28 0.72 -6.89
N PRO A 270 24.45 0.21 -5.95
CA PRO A 270 24.04 -1.18 -5.95
C PRO A 270 23.24 -1.50 -7.22
N ASP A 271 23.35 -2.74 -7.69
CA ASP A 271 22.51 -3.22 -8.78
C ASP A 271 21.06 -3.33 -8.29
N LEU A 272 20.17 -2.59 -8.94
CA LEU A 272 18.75 -2.62 -8.62
C LEU A 272 18.18 -4.04 -8.82
N ARG A 273 18.65 -4.80 -9.81
CA ARG A 273 18.17 -6.17 -10.05
C ARG A 273 18.49 -7.10 -8.89
N ALA A 274 19.68 -6.97 -8.29
CA ALA A 274 20.03 -7.72 -7.08
C ALA A 274 19.12 -7.35 -5.90
N LEU A 275 18.77 -6.07 -5.78
CA LEU A 275 17.87 -5.59 -4.72
C LEU A 275 16.39 -5.96 -4.95
N THR A 276 15.96 -6.14 -6.21
CA THR A 276 14.57 -6.46 -6.60
C THR A 276 14.34 -7.92 -6.95
N GLY A 277 15.39 -8.73 -6.99
CA GLY A 277 15.29 -10.17 -7.19
C GLY A 277 14.42 -10.86 -6.14
N PRO A 278 14.08 -12.15 -6.32
CA PRO A 278 13.22 -12.88 -5.40
C PRO A 278 13.62 -12.68 -3.93
N LEU A 279 12.62 -12.49 -3.08
CA LEU A 279 12.82 -12.64 -1.64
C LEU A 279 12.98 -14.15 -1.40
N GLY A 280 14.06 -14.57 -0.74
CA GLY A 280 14.22 -16.00 -0.41
C GLY A 280 12.99 -16.50 0.36
N ASP A 281 12.66 -17.79 0.23
CA ASP A 281 11.45 -18.33 0.85
C ASP A 281 11.39 -17.94 2.33
N PRO A 282 10.44 -17.07 2.72
CA PRO A 282 10.36 -16.54 4.06
C PRO A 282 10.15 -17.60 5.14
N ARG A 283 9.70 -18.80 4.76
CA ARG A 283 9.36 -19.88 5.70
C ARG A 283 10.59 -20.64 6.22
N ARG A 284 11.76 -20.49 5.60
CA ARG A 284 12.91 -21.36 5.91
C ARG A 284 13.61 -21.09 7.26
N LYS A 285 13.26 -20.03 8.00
CA LYS A 285 13.99 -19.65 9.23
C LYS A 285 13.17 -19.48 10.51
N VAL A 286 11.85 -19.32 10.44
CA VAL A 286 11.03 -19.14 11.66
C VAL A 286 10.58 -20.50 12.15
N ARG A 287 10.96 -20.86 13.39
CA ARG A 287 10.47 -22.10 14.01
C ARG A 287 8.96 -22.01 14.22
N PRO A 288 8.16 -23.05 13.93
CA PRO A 288 6.70 -23.04 14.08
C PRO A 288 6.21 -22.52 15.44
N GLU A 289 6.95 -22.82 16.52
CA GLU A 289 6.71 -22.35 17.89
C GLU A 289 6.61 -20.82 18.02
N GLN A 290 7.28 -20.05 17.15
CA GLN A 290 7.28 -18.58 17.19
C GLN A 290 6.09 -17.95 16.45
N LEU A 291 5.40 -18.71 15.60
CA LEU A 291 4.24 -18.25 14.83
C LEU A 291 2.93 -18.40 15.63
N ILE A 292 2.84 -19.41 16.50
CA ILE A 292 1.62 -19.72 17.26
C ILE A 292 1.42 -18.76 18.43
N ALA A 293 2.49 -18.18 18.98
CA ALA A 293 2.42 -17.22 20.09
C ALA A 293 1.94 -15.80 19.69
N GLY A 294 1.39 -15.59 18.49
CA GLY A 294 1.12 -14.25 17.93
C GLY A 294 -0.34 -13.85 17.73
N SER A 295 -1.28 -14.80 17.65
CA SER A 295 -2.71 -14.51 17.39
C SER A 295 -3.59 -14.52 18.64
N GLY A 296 -3.05 -14.93 19.79
CA GLY A 296 -3.72 -14.83 21.07
C GLY A 296 -3.65 -13.40 21.59
N VAL A 297 -4.78 -12.71 21.59
CA VAL A 297 -5.08 -11.66 22.58
C VAL A 297 -4.56 -12.15 23.94
N PHE A 298 -3.42 -11.63 24.38
CA PHE A 298 -2.55 -12.34 25.32
C PHE A 298 -3.19 -12.53 26.70
N ALA A 299 -3.45 -13.80 26.99
CA ALA A 299 -3.32 -14.50 28.26
C ALA A 299 -2.92 -13.62 29.45
N GLY A 300 -3.89 -13.42 30.35
CA GLY A 300 -3.58 -13.37 31.77
C GLY A 300 -3.16 -14.75 32.23
N GLU A 301 -2.07 -14.80 33.00
CA GLU A 301 -1.63 -15.91 33.85
C GLU A 301 -2.83 -16.37 34.70
N GLU A 302 -3.20 -17.65 34.83
CA GLU A 302 -2.56 -18.78 35.50
C GLU A 302 -3.44 -20.05 35.26
N LEU A 303 -2.96 -21.22 35.72
CA LEU A 303 -3.52 -22.59 35.67
C LEU A 303 -2.92 -23.40 34.49
N ASP A 304 -1.80 -24.10 34.63
CA ASP A 304 -1.43 -25.20 35.55
C ASP A 304 -2.42 -26.38 35.58
N ASP A 305 -1.82 -27.57 35.56
CA ASP A 305 -2.34 -28.93 35.60
C ASP A 305 -2.85 -29.60 34.30
N GLY A 306 -2.06 -30.57 33.80
CA GLY A 306 -2.59 -31.68 32.99
C GLY A 306 -1.57 -32.47 32.20
N ASP A 307 -0.80 -33.33 32.87
CA ASP A 307 -0.01 -34.40 32.22
C ASP A 307 -0.95 -35.36 31.47
N GLY A 308 -0.69 -35.55 30.18
CA GLY A 308 -1.43 -36.47 29.32
C GLY A 308 -0.55 -37.01 28.21
N ASP A 309 0.20 -38.06 28.52
CA ASP A 309 0.94 -38.87 27.55
C ASP A 309 -0.05 -39.56 26.59
N GLY A 310 0.00 -39.20 25.32
CA GLY A 310 -0.78 -39.80 24.25
C GLY A 310 0.04 -39.91 22.99
N ASP A 311 0.79 -41.01 22.87
CA ASP A 311 1.45 -41.44 21.64
C ASP A 311 0.37 -41.78 20.60
N GLY A 312 0.21 -40.91 19.60
CA GLY A 312 -0.64 -41.12 18.44
C GLY A 312 0.17 -40.93 17.16
N ASP A 313 0.74 -42.02 16.66
CA ASP A 313 1.21 -42.12 15.28
C ASP A 313 -0.01 -42.01 14.36
N GLY A 314 -0.16 -40.85 13.72
CA GLY A 314 -1.14 -40.60 12.66
C GLY A 314 -0.41 -40.17 11.41
N ASP A 315 -0.58 -40.95 10.35
CA ASP A 315 -0.21 -40.59 8.97
C ASP A 315 -0.83 -39.22 8.62
N ASP A 316 -0.01 -38.17 8.59
CA ASP A 316 -0.39 -36.86 8.07
C ASP A 316 -0.39 -36.93 6.55
N ASP A 317 -1.54 -37.32 5.98
CA ASP A 317 -1.89 -36.96 4.60
C ASP A 317 -1.70 -35.44 4.45
N ASP A 318 -0.91 -35.02 3.46
CA ASP A 318 -0.62 -33.62 3.12
C ASP A 318 -1.91 -32.86 2.77
N GLU A 319 -2.69 -32.44 3.77
CA GLU A 319 -3.78 -31.48 3.56
C GLU A 319 -3.17 -30.16 3.05
N PRO A 320 -3.50 -29.71 1.82
CA PRO A 320 -3.00 -28.45 1.32
C PRO A 320 -3.47 -27.32 2.24
N ARG A 321 -2.51 -26.63 2.87
CA ARG A 321 -2.77 -25.61 3.90
C ARG A 321 -3.70 -24.52 3.34
N ARG A 322 -4.88 -24.39 3.98
CA ARG A 322 -5.97 -23.44 3.64
C ARG A 322 -5.60 -21.95 3.79
N ASP A 323 -4.35 -21.60 4.10
CA ASP A 323 -3.87 -20.24 4.38
C ASP A 323 -3.19 -19.55 3.18
N ILE A 324 -3.07 -20.23 2.04
CA ILE A 324 -2.57 -19.64 0.79
C ILE A 324 -3.71 -18.87 0.10
N ASP A 325 -3.75 -17.54 0.26
CA ASP A 325 -4.65 -16.67 -0.54
C ASP A 325 -4.13 -16.63 -1.99
N LEU A 326 -4.68 -17.50 -2.85
CA LEU A 326 -4.39 -17.62 -4.29
C LEU A 326 -4.76 -16.36 -5.11
N GLY A 327 -5.16 -15.27 -4.43
CA GLY A 327 -5.77 -14.10 -5.04
C GLY A 327 -7.23 -14.39 -5.35
N ILE A 328 -7.88 -13.50 -6.11
CA ILE A 328 -9.32 -13.66 -6.41
C ILE A 328 -9.63 -14.85 -7.32
N ARG A 329 -8.65 -15.29 -8.12
CA ARG A 329 -8.87 -16.35 -9.12
C ARG A 329 -9.00 -17.70 -8.44
N GLY A 330 -10.15 -18.35 -8.65
CA GLY A 330 -10.48 -19.62 -7.99
C GLY A 330 -10.77 -19.51 -6.49
N ALA A 331 -10.73 -18.31 -5.89
CA ALA A 331 -10.91 -18.13 -4.43
C ALA A 331 -12.22 -18.70 -3.88
N ASN A 332 -13.24 -18.76 -4.72
CA ASN A 332 -14.57 -19.25 -4.39
C ASN A 332 -14.96 -20.47 -5.23
N ARG A 333 -14.01 -21.21 -5.81
CA ARG A 333 -14.33 -22.44 -6.56
C ARG A 333 -15.22 -23.36 -5.71
N GLY A 334 -16.34 -23.82 -6.27
CA GLY A 334 -17.36 -24.64 -5.59
C GLY A 334 -18.22 -23.94 -4.54
N LYS A 335 -17.91 -22.70 -4.15
CA LYS A 335 -18.69 -21.92 -3.16
C LYS A 335 -19.81 -21.13 -3.84
N PRO A 336 -20.94 -20.89 -3.15
CA PRO A 336 -22.03 -20.09 -3.69
C PRO A 336 -21.61 -18.62 -3.79
N VAL A 337 -21.94 -18.01 -4.92
CA VAL A 337 -21.92 -16.56 -5.12
C VAL A 337 -23.26 -16.12 -5.69
N PHE A 338 -23.55 -14.84 -5.61
CA PHE A 338 -24.82 -14.28 -6.03
C PHE A 338 -24.61 -13.21 -7.08
N ARG A 339 -25.59 -13.08 -7.96
CA ARG A 339 -25.64 -12.03 -8.95
C ARG A 339 -26.29 -10.80 -8.32
N ILE A 340 -25.51 -9.75 -8.09
CA ILE A 340 -26.03 -8.48 -7.57
C ILE A 340 -26.55 -7.65 -8.73
N GLU A 341 -27.87 -7.44 -8.77
CA GLU A 341 -28.49 -6.54 -9.72
C GLU A 341 -28.46 -5.09 -9.22
N ARG A 342 -27.72 -4.25 -9.93
CA ARG A 342 -27.73 -2.80 -9.70
C ARG A 342 -28.42 -2.13 -10.86
N SER A 343 -29.44 -1.33 -10.54
CA SER A 343 -30.07 -0.46 -11.51
C SER A 343 -29.05 0.54 -12.09
N GLY A 344 -28.91 0.57 -13.41
CA GLY A 344 -28.15 1.60 -14.11
C GLY A 344 -28.79 3.00 -14.04
N ALA A 345 -30.02 3.11 -13.53
CA ALA A 345 -30.81 4.34 -13.47
C ALA A 345 -30.03 5.52 -12.90
N LEU A 346 -29.42 5.35 -11.72
CA LEU A 346 -28.71 6.44 -11.06
C LEU A 346 -27.46 6.87 -11.84
N ARG A 347 -26.78 5.92 -12.50
CA ARG A 347 -25.58 6.21 -13.31
C ARG A 347 -25.97 6.97 -14.58
N MET A 348 -27.03 6.54 -15.26
CA MET A 348 -27.54 7.16 -16.48
C MET A 348 -28.16 8.54 -16.20
N ALA A 349 -28.89 8.70 -15.10
CA ALA A 349 -29.40 10.00 -14.65
C ALA A 349 -28.26 11.01 -14.42
N LYS A 350 -27.17 10.57 -13.79
CA LYS A 350 -25.96 11.40 -13.60
C LYS A 350 -25.29 11.73 -14.94
N LEU A 351 -25.13 10.75 -15.82
CA LEU A 351 -24.50 10.93 -17.13
C LEU A 351 -25.26 11.91 -18.04
N LEU A 352 -26.59 11.91 -18.00
CA LEU A 352 -27.41 12.77 -18.85
C LEU A 352 -27.68 14.15 -18.23
N GLY A 353 -27.99 14.22 -16.93
CA GLY A 353 -28.37 15.48 -16.28
C GLY A 353 -27.19 16.36 -15.87
N PHE A 354 -26.10 15.75 -15.35
CA PHE A 354 -25.01 16.52 -14.74
C PHE A 354 -24.18 17.34 -15.74
N PRO A 355 -23.83 16.83 -16.94
CA PRO A 355 -23.10 17.62 -17.93
C PRO A 355 -23.88 18.85 -18.39
N VAL A 356 -25.20 18.73 -18.57
CA VAL A 356 -26.06 19.86 -18.97
C VAL A 356 -26.12 20.92 -17.87
N LEU A 357 -26.21 20.51 -16.61
CA LEU A 357 -26.16 21.43 -15.48
C LEU A 357 -24.80 22.15 -15.37
N LEU A 358 -23.70 21.42 -15.54
CA LEU A 358 -22.35 21.99 -15.48
C LEU A 358 -22.07 22.95 -16.64
N VAL A 359 -22.31 22.52 -17.88
CA VAL A 359 -22.08 23.33 -19.08
C VAL A 359 -23.03 24.52 -19.12
N GLY A 360 -24.32 24.30 -18.84
CA GLY A 360 -25.29 25.39 -18.78
C GLY A 360 -25.01 26.36 -17.65
N GLY A 361 -24.52 25.89 -16.49
CA GLY A 361 -24.09 26.75 -15.39
C GLY A 361 -22.83 27.57 -15.71
N LEU A 362 -21.89 26.99 -16.46
CA LEU A 362 -20.70 27.70 -16.95
C LEU A 362 -21.08 28.76 -17.98
N LEU A 363 -21.98 28.45 -18.92
CA LEU A 363 -22.45 29.39 -19.95
C LEU A 363 -23.29 30.52 -19.36
N SER A 364 -24.17 30.22 -18.40
CA SER A 364 -25.00 31.25 -17.72
C SER A 364 -24.19 32.25 -16.89
N ARG A 365 -22.96 31.91 -16.50
CA ARG A 365 -22.07 32.81 -15.73
C ARG A 365 -20.89 33.34 -16.54
N GLY A 366 -20.58 32.73 -17.68
CA GLY A 366 -19.42 33.05 -18.48
C GLY A 366 -19.70 34.14 -19.52
N ASN A 367 -18.70 34.97 -19.79
CA ASN A 367 -18.77 36.06 -20.78
C ASN A 367 -18.58 35.51 -22.22
N PHE A 368 -19.31 34.46 -22.59
CA PHE A 368 -19.17 33.77 -23.87
C PHE A 368 -20.07 34.34 -24.98
N GLY A 369 -20.73 35.47 -24.74
CA GLY A 369 -21.59 36.14 -25.72
C GLY A 369 -22.93 35.43 -25.98
N VAL A 370 -23.23 34.35 -25.25
CA VAL A 370 -24.52 33.64 -25.28
C VAL A 370 -25.06 33.59 -23.86
N ASP A 371 -26.09 34.37 -23.58
CA ASP A 371 -26.74 34.41 -22.27
C ASP A 371 -27.85 33.35 -22.23
N VAL A 372 -27.55 32.19 -21.63
CA VAL A 372 -28.53 31.12 -21.44
C VAL A 372 -29.11 31.26 -20.04
N PRO A 373 -30.39 31.64 -19.87
CA PRO A 373 -30.95 31.87 -18.55
C PRO A 373 -31.09 30.55 -17.79
N MET A 374 -30.66 30.55 -16.52
CA MET A 374 -30.66 29.36 -15.64
C MET A 374 -32.04 28.70 -15.52
N GLN A 375 -33.12 29.48 -15.66
CA GLN A 375 -34.50 29.00 -15.67
C GLN A 375 -34.82 28.01 -16.81
N ILE A 376 -34.02 27.98 -17.89
CA ILE A 376 -34.12 26.99 -18.97
C ILE A 376 -33.18 25.81 -18.69
N VAL A 377 -31.95 26.08 -18.24
CA VAL A 377 -30.93 25.05 -17.98
C VAL A 377 -31.38 24.05 -16.92
N ALA A 378 -31.90 24.53 -15.79
CA ALA A 378 -32.25 23.66 -14.67
C ALA A 378 -33.40 22.68 -15.01
N PRO A 379 -34.54 23.08 -15.60
CA PRO A 379 -35.57 22.15 -16.03
C PRO A 379 -35.09 21.15 -17.07
N VAL A 380 -34.26 21.57 -18.04
CA VAL A 380 -33.72 20.65 -19.06
C VAL A 380 -32.82 19.60 -18.41
N ALA A 381 -31.94 19.99 -17.50
CA ALA A 381 -31.09 19.06 -16.76
C ALA A 381 -31.91 18.07 -15.91
N VAL A 382 -32.98 18.55 -15.26
CA VAL A 382 -33.90 17.69 -14.49
C VAL A 382 -34.65 16.73 -15.41
N CYS A 383 -35.20 17.19 -16.54
CA CYS A 383 -35.87 16.33 -17.52
C CYS A 383 -34.93 15.25 -18.06
N LEU A 384 -33.69 15.59 -18.38
CA LEU A 384 -32.69 14.63 -18.83
C LEU A 384 -32.26 13.66 -17.73
N ALA A 385 -32.18 14.11 -16.47
CA ALA A 385 -31.92 13.22 -15.35
C ALA A 385 -33.07 12.22 -15.14
N VAL A 386 -34.33 12.67 -15.21
CA VAL A 386 -35.52 11.81 -15.12
C VAL A 386 -35.59 10.83 -16.29
N LEU A 387 -35.31 11.31 -17.52
CA LEU A 387 -35.19 10.43 -18.69
C LEU A 387 -34.08 9.39 -18.48
N GLY A 388 -32.94 9.79 -17.91
CA GLY A 388 -31.86 8.89 -17.55
C GLY A 388 -32.22 7.87 -16.48
N LEU A 389 -33.11 8.21 -15.53
CA LEU A 389 -33.65 7.22 -14.59
C LEU A 389 -34.50 6.17 -15.33
N GLY A 390 -35.39 6.58 -16.22
CA GLY A 390 -36.25 5.67 -16.99
C GLY A 390 -35.49 4.80 -17.99
N VAL A 391 -34.52 5.38 -18.71
CA VAL A 391 -33.66 4.62 -19.62
C VAL A 391 -32.73 3.70 -18.82
N GLY A 392 -32.11 4.21 -17.76
CA GLY A 392 -31.18 3.42 -16.95
C GLY A 392 -31.84 2.31 -16.13
N SER A 393 -33.15 2.37 -15.88
CA SER A 393 -33.87 1.24 -15.29
C SER A 393 -34.03 0.06 -16.25
N LEU A 394 -33.89 0.28 -17.57
CA LEU A 394 -33.86 -0.78 -18.58
C LEU A 394 -32.50 -1.51 -18.62
N PHE A 395 -31.47 -0.94 -17.99
CA PHE A 395 -30.15 -1.53 -17.94
C PHE A 395 -29.84 -2.01 -16.52
N THR A 396 -29.85 -3.31 -16.32
CA THR A 396 -29.38 -3.96 -15.09
C THR A 396 -27.90 -4.32 -15.26
N ASP A 397 -27.03 -3.77 -14.40
CA ASP A 397 -25.65 -4.24 -14.28
C ASP A 397 -25.64 -5.38 -13.26
N ARG A 398 -25.04 -6.50 -13.65
CA ARG A 398 -25.00 -7.73 -12.86
C ARG A 398 -23.57 -8.03 -12.51
N ARG A 399 -23.29 -8.18 -11.22
CA ARG A 399 -21.93 -8.42 -10.72
C ARG A 399 -21.91 -9.53 -9.69
N CYS A 400 -20.78 -10.22 -9.60
CA CYS A 400 -20.52 -11.18 -8.54
C CYS A 400 -20.60 -10.50 -7.16
N SER A 401 -21.25 -11.17 -6.21
CA SER A 401 -21.46 -10.68 -4.85
C SER A 401 -20.21 -10.65 -3.99
N GLU A 402 -19.17 -11.38 -4.37
CA GLU A 402 -17.90 -11.42 -3.64
C GLU A 402 -17.23 -10.02 -3.65
N PRO A 403 -17.05 -9.37 -2.48
CA PRO A 403 -16.53 -7.99 -2.39
C PRO A 403 -15.19 -7.78 -3.08
N LYS A 404 -14.30 -8.79 -3.03
CA LYS A 404 -13.01 -8.73 -3.70
C LYS A 404 -13.09 -9.00 -5.22
N CYS A 405 -14.18 -9.61 -5.71
CA CYS A 405 -14.36 -10.03 -7.09
C CYS A 405 -15.00 -8.94 -7.95
N GLY A 406 -16.29 -8.64 -7.70
CA GLY A 406 -17.05 -7.65 -8.46
C GLY A 406 -17.10 -7.86 -9.99
N ALA A 407 -16.74 -9.05 -10.48
CA ALA A 407 -16.74 -9.41 -11.90
C ALA A 407 -18.14 -9.26 -12.50
N LYS A 408 -18.23 -8.81 -13.75
CA LYS A 408 -19.50 -8.67 -14.46
C LYS A 408 -20.01 -10.08 -14.82
N LEU A 409 -21.27 -10.35 -14.50
CA LEU A 409 -21.92 -11.63 -14.79
C LEU A 409 -22.99 -11.44 -15.87
N SER A 410 -23.04 -12.37 -16.83
CA SER A 410 -24.16 -12.55 -17.75
C SER A 410 -25.33 -13.26 -17.03
N GLU A 411 -26.50 -13.39 -17.68
CA GLU A 411 -27.62 -14.18 -17.14
C GLU A 411 -27.34 -15.68 -17.20
N THR A 412 -26.56 -16.12 -18.19
CA THR A 412 -26.24 -17.52 -18.44
C THR A 412 -24.99 -17.99 -17.69
N ASP A 413 -24.29 -17.10 -16.98
CA ASP A 413 -23.14 -17.48 -16.16
C ASP A 413 -23.65 -18.29 -14.95
N GLU A 414 -23.41 -19.59 -14.99
CA GLU A 414 -23.60 -20.51 -13.85
C GLU A 414 -22.40 -20.50 -12.90
N VAL A 415 -21.22 -20.09 -13.39
CA VAL A 415 -19.99 -19.93 -12.62
C VAL A 415 -19.38 -18.57 -12.89
N CYS A 416 -18.88 -17.91 -11.85
CA CYS A 416 -18.20 -16.63 -11.99
C CYS A 416 -16.84 -16.82 -12.67
N PRO A 417 -16.58 -16.17 -13.83
CA PRO A 417 -15.36 -16.41 -14.62
C PRO A 417 -14.08 -15.89 -13.96
N LEU A 418 -14.20 -15.10 -12.88
CA LEU A 418 -13.06 -14.58 -12.14
C LEU A 418 -12.79 -15.40 -10.88
N CYS A 419 -13.77 -15.58 -10.00
CA CYS A 419 -13.53 -16.23 -8.70
C CYS A 419 -13.86 -17.72 -8.64
N GLY A 420 -14.46 -18.29 -9.69
CA GLY A 420 -14.84 -19.70 -9.74
C GLY A 420 -16.09 -20.06 -8.93
N GLY A 421 -16.72 -19.10 -8.24
CA GLY A 421 -17.94 -19.36 -7.46
C GLY A 421 -19.16 -19.67 -8.32
N VAL A 422 -19.98 -20.60 -7.84
CA VAL A 422 -21.23 -21.04 -8.48
C VAL A 422 -22.32 -20.01 -8.23
N VAL A 423 -22.90 -19.47 -9.30
CA VAL A 423 -23.89 -18.41 -9.24
C VAL A 423 -25.26 -19.00 -8.92
N MET A 424 -25.68 -18.92 -7.66
CA MET A 424 -26.89 -19.59 -7.19
C MET A 424 -28.15 -18.76 -7.49
N GLU A 425 -28.15 -17.49 -7.09
CA GLU A 425 -29.36 -16.64 -7.14
C GLU A 425 -29.03 -15.17 -7.41
N VAL A 426 -30.09 -14.36 -7.60
CA VAL A 426 -30.01 -12.91 -7.75
C VAL A 426 -30.35 -12.24 -6.43
N ILE A 427 -29.48 -11.35 -5.97
CA ILE A 427 -29.74 -10.47 -4.82
C ILE A 427 -29.71 -9.01 -5.25
N HIS A 428 -30.36 -8.12 -4.51
CA HIS A 428 -30.42 -6.70 -4.85
C HIS A 428 -29.38 -5.87 -4.11
N HIS A 429 -28.94 -6.33 -2.94
CA HIS A 429 -27.95 -5.64 -2.14
C HIS A 429 -26.85 -6.57 -1.61
N PRO A 430 -25.56 -6.16 -1.59
CA PRO A 430 -24.47 -7.00 -1.06
C PRO A 430 -24.65 -7.48 0.39
N ARG A 431 -25.50 -6.79 1.17
CA ARG A 431 -25.80 -7.15 2.57
C ARG A 431 -26.77 -8.33 2.68
N GLU A 432 -27.51 -8.65 1.62
CA GLU A 432 -28.44 -9.78 1.57
C GLU A 432 -27.71 -11.11 1.39
N ARG A 433 -26.40 -11.07 1.06
CA ARG A 433 -25.56 -12.25 0.82
C ARG A 433 -25.66 -13.27 1.96
N LEU A 434 -25.44 -12.85 3.21
CA LEU A 434 -25.45 -13.77 4.36
C LEU A 434 -26.83 -14.43 4.53
N GLY A 435 -27.92 -13.68 4.36
CA GLY A 435 -29.27 -14.23 4.44
C GLY A 435 -29.57 -15.23 3.33
N ALA A 436 -29.11 -14.96 2.11
CA ALA A 436 -29.26 -15.87 0.97
C ALA A 436 -28.42 -17.16 1.13
N GLU A 437 -27.21 -17.06 1.69
CA GLU A 437 -26.39 -18.23 2.03
C GLU A 437 -27.06 -19.09 3.12
N GLU A 438 -27.62 -18.47 4.16
CA GLU A 438 -28.37 -19.18 5.21
C GLU A 438 -29.64 -19.87 4.68
N GLU A 439 -30.33 -19.26 3.72
CA GLU A 439 -31.50 -19.86 3.07
C GLU A 439 -31.13 -21.07 2.23
N LEU A 440 -30.09 -20.96 1.39
CA LEU A 440 -29.55 -22.08 0.62
C LEU A 440 -29.04 -23.23 1.51
N ALA A 441 -28.42 -22.91 2.64
CA ALA A 441 -28.01 -23.92 3.63
C ALA A 441 -29.23 -24.61 4.26
N ARG A 442 -30.30 -23.88 4.57
CA ARG A 442 -31.55 -24.44 5.10
C ARG A 442 -32.25 -25.36 4.10
N GLU A 443 -32.14 -25.05 2.80
CA GLU A 443 -32.65 -25.89 1.71
C GLU A 443 -31.78 -27.12 1.43
N GLY A 444 -30.60 -27.23 2.05
CA GLY A 444 -29.64 -28.30 1.79
C GLY A 444 -28.94 -28.18 0.43
N ARG A 445 -28.94 -26.98 -0.18
CA ARG A 445 -28.23 -26.69 -1.44
C ARG A 445 -26.77 -26.31 -1.24
N ILE A 446 -26.35 -26.11 0.01
CA ILE A 446 -24.97 -25.88 0.40
C ILE A 446 -24.62 -26.88 1.51
N THR A 447 -23.42 -27.46 1.46
CA THR A 447 -22.88 -28.35 2.49
C THR A 447 -22.47 -27.58 3.75
N ALA A 448 -22.17 -28.29 4.84
CA ALA A 448 -21.68 -27.67 6.07
C ALA A 448 -20.35 -26.91 5.88
N GLU A 449 -19.59 -27.24 4.83
CA GLU A 449 -18.31 -26.62 4.47
C GLU A 449 -18.48 -25.37 3.59
N GLY A 450 -19.73 -25.04 3.22
CA GLY A 450 -20.02 -23.87 2.38
C GLY A 450 -19.89 -24.13 0.88
N LEU A 451 -19.81 -25.40 0.44
CA LEU A 451 -19.78 -25.78 -0.98
C LEU A 451 -21.19 -26.04 -1.50
N VAL A 452 -21.45 -25.76 -2.78
CA VAL A 452 -22.75 -26.06 -3.40
C VAL A 452 -22.94 -27.58 -3.48
N ALA A 453 -24.10 -28.07 -3.04
CA ALA A 453 -24.40 -29.50 -3.01
C ALA A 453 -24.44 -30.07 -4.44
N GLY A 454 -23.74 -31.19 -4.65
CA GLY A 454 -23.62 -31.83 -5.98
C GLY A 454 -22.63 -31.14 -6.92
N TRP A 455 -21.85 -30.17 -6.43
CA TRP A 455 -20.69 -29.69 -7.16
C TRP A 455 -19.57 -30.74 -7.05
N GLU A 456 -19.26 -31.38 -8.17
CA GLU A 456 -18.06 -32.21 -8.33
C GLU A 456 -16.99 -31.29 -8.92
N GLU A 457 -15.81 -31.24 -8.31
CA GLU A 457 -14.67 -30.58 -8.93
C GLU A 457 -14.39 -31.40 -10.20
N GLU A 458 -14.53 -30.79 -11.38
CA GLU A 458 -13.93 -31.37 -12.59
C GLU A 458 -12.45 -31.46 -12.26
N GLU A 459 -12.01 -32.67 -11.89
CA GLU A 459 -10.59 -33.00 -11.79
C GLU A 459 -10.03 -32.60 -13.16
N ASP A 460 -9.19 -31.58 -13.18
CA ASP A 460 -8.53 -31.11 -14.39
C ASP A 460 -7.64 -32.30 -14.85
N GLU A 461 -8.20 -33.25 -15.61
CA GLU A 461 -7.52 -34.47 -16.14
C GLU A 461 -6.37 -34.13 -17.12
N ASP A 462 -6.02 -32.85 -17.27
CA ASP A 462 -5.12 -32.30 -18.28
C ASP A 462 -3.65 -32.09 -17.80
N GLU A 463 -3.26 -32.49 -16.58
CA GLU A 463 -1.89 -32.22 -16.07
C GLU A 463 -0.86 -33.36 -16.23
N ASP A 464 -1.22 -34.55 -16.76
CA ASP A 464 -0.28 -35.69 -16.83
C ASP A 464 0.10 -36.20 -18.24
N GLU A 465 -0.31 -35.55 -19.34
CA GLU A 465 -0.01 -36.05 -20.72
C GLU A 465 1.35 -35.60 -21.34
N ASP A 466 2.19 -34.82 -20.66
CA ASP A 466 3.37 -34.16 -21.27
C ASP A 466 4.76 -34.53 -20.67
N GLU A 467 5.03 -35.77 -20.22
CA GLU A 467 6.41 -36.15 -19.77
C GLU A 467 7.05 -37.42 -20.37
N ASP A 468 6.49 -38.08 -21.39
CA ASP A 468 7.12 -39.27 -22.01
C ASP A 468 7.38 -39.14 -23.53
N GLU A 469 7.80 -37.98 -24.05
CA GLU A 469 8.55 -37.97 -25.33
C GLU A 469 9.99 -38.41 -25.07
N GLU A 470 10.16 -39.73 -25.14
CA GLU A 470 11.40 -40.51 -25.18
C GLU A 470 12.52 -39.77 -25.94
N GLU A 471 13.59 -39.43 -25.22
CA GLU A 471 14.92 -39.22 -25.82
C GLU A 471 15.36 -40.57 -26.42
N ASP A 472 15.02 -40.81 -27.69
CA ASP A 472 15.63 -41.87 -28.49
C ASP A 472 17.12 -41.55 -28.69
N ASP A 473 17.92 -42.15 -27.82
CA ASP A 473 19.35 -42.42 -27.97
C ASP A 473 19.61 -43.19 -29.28
N ASP A 474 19.83 -42.47 -30.39
CA ASP A 474 20.51 -43.00 -31.58
C ASP A 474 22.00 -42.59 -31.55
N ASP A 475 22.77 -43.29 -30.71
CA ASP A 475 24.23 -43.38 -30.82
C ASP A 475 24.57 -44.65 -31.63
N PRO A 476 24.94 -44.55 -32.92
CA PRO A 476 25.64 -45.62 -33.59
C PRO A 476 27.15 -45.48 -33.37
N ASP A 477 27.62 -46.13 -32.30
CA ASP A 477 29.00 -46.62 -32.24
C ASP A 477 29.24 -47.68 -33.35
N ASP A 478 30.52 -47.79 -33.71
CA ASP A 478 31.18 -48.84 -34.51
C ASP A 478 31.10 -48.77 -36.05
N ASP A 479 32.19 -48.39 -36.72
CA ASP A 479 33.29 -49.32 -37.08
C ASP A 479 34.23 -48.77 -38.19
N VAL A 480 35.55 -49.02 -38.00
CA VAL A 480 36.74 -48.94 -38.92
C VAL A 480 37.53 -47.64 -39.06
#